data_AF-A0A7W0VD38-F1
#
_entry.id   AF-A0A7W0VD38-F1
#
_cell.length_a   1.000
_cell.length_b   1.000
_cell.length_c   1.000
_cell.angle_alpha   90.00
_cell.angle_beta   90.00
_cell.angle_gamma   90.00
#
_symmetry.space_group_name_H-M   'P 1'
#
loop_
_entity.id
_entity.type
_entity.pdbx_description
1 polymer ?
#
loop_
_entity_poly.entity_id
_entity_poly.type
_entity_poly.pdbx_seq_one_letter_code
_entity_poly.pdbx_strand_id
1 'polypeptide(L)'
;MTTGIKALLSTWQGRFIAVFVLVQLLLPLHYYLARKDHHDERFAWRMFSPMRMARCATTVAIDDKPANLGGEFHEAWLEIASRGRFSVLEAMGARLCTKYPKSKVRLSIQCTYLDREPQTFGGYDMCTVPYL
;
A
#
# COMPACT_ATOMS: atom_id res chain seq x y z
N MET A 1 17.52 32.97 18.46
CA MET A 1 16.68 31.74 18.43
C MET A 1 17.28 30.54 19.17
N THR A 2 18.60 30.42 19.32
CA THR A 2 19.26 29.25 19.93
C THR A 2 19.04 29.10 21.45
N THR A 3 18.79 30.19 22.18
CA THR A 3 18.63 30.18 23.64
C THR A 3 17.33 29.49 24.09
N GLY A 4 16.24 29.65 23.34
CA GLY A 4 14.93 29.07 23.68
C GLY A 4 14.87 27.55 23.47
N ILE A 5 15.48 27.03 22.41
CA ILE A 5 15.54 25.59 22.14
C ILE A 5 16.39 24.88 23.20
N LYS A 6 17.52 25.49 23.59
CA LYS A 6 18.37 24.95 24.68
C LYS A 6 17.61 24.90 26.01
N ALA A 7 16.82 25.94 26.32
CA ALA A 7 15.98 25.95 27.51
C ALA A 7 14.88 24.86 27.47
N LEU A 8 14.21 24.69 26.32
CA LEU A 8 13.21 23.63 26.12
C LEU A 8 13.83 22.23 26.30
N LEU A 9 14.99 21.96 25.70
CA LEU A 9 15.65 20.65 25.78
C LEU A 9 16.31 20.36 27.15
N SER A 10 16.40 21.36 28.03
CA SER A 10 16.99 21.20 29.36
C SER A 10 16.11 20.39 30.32
N THR A 11 14.78 20.46 30.15
CA THR A 11 13.82 19.75 30.99
C THR A 11 13.36 18.44 30.34
N TRP A 12 12.96 17.46 31.15
CA TRP A 12 12.42 16.20 30.65
C TRP A 12 11.14 16.41 29.82
N GLN A 13 10.25 17.31 30.27
CA GLN A 13 9.02 17.65 29.56
C GLN A 13 9.32 18.25 28.18
N GLY A 14 10.27 19.17 28.08
CA GLY A 14 10.59 19.79 26.80
C GLY A 14 11.34 18.86 25.85
N ARG A 15 12.14 17.90 26.36
CA ARG A 15 12.66 16.79 25.54
C ARG A 15 11.54 15.91 24.99
N PHE A 16 10.56 15.55 25.82
CA PHE A 16 9.41 14.77 25.39
C PHE A 16 8.61 15.50 24.29
N ILE A 17 8.31 16.79 24.49
CA ILE A 17 7.63 17.62 23.50
C ILE A 17 8.43 17.67 22.19
N ALA A 18 9.74 17.90 22.26
CA ALA A 18 10.59 17.96 21.08
C ALA A 18 10.57 16.63 20.29
N VAL A 19 10.69 15.49 20.98
CA VAL A 19 10.60 14.16 20.35
C VAL A 19 9.23 13.96 19.73
N PHE A 20 8.16 14.31 20.44
CA PHE A 20 6.80 14.14 19.95
C PHE A 20 6.54 14.97 18.68
N VAL A 21 6.97 16.23 18.65
CA VAL A 21 6.90 17.07 17.45
C VAL A 21 7.75 16.49 16.32
N LEU A 22 8.97 16.00 16.62
CA LEU A 22 9.81 15.33 15.63
C LEU A 22 9.11 14.11 15.02
N VAL A 23 8.47 13.27 15.83
CA VAL A 23 7.71 12.11 15.36
C VAL A 23 6.53 12.54 14.48
N GLN A 24 5.79 13.58 14.88
CA GLN A 24 4.68 14.11 14.09
C GLN A 24 5.12 14.64 12.71
N LEU A 25 6.36 15.12 12.58
CA LEU A 25 6.90 15.61 11.30
C LEU A 25 7.55 14.49 10.48
N LEU A 26 8.27 13.57 11.13
CA LEU A 26 9.01 12.51 10.46
C LEU A 26 8.09 11.41 9.92
N LEU A 27 7.00 11.07 10.63
CA LEU A 27 6.10 10.01 10.15
C LEU A 27 5.45 10.36 8.81
N PRO A 28 4.87 11.57 8.61
CA PRO A 28 4.36 11.95 7.31
C PRO A 28 5.46 12.17 6.27
N LEU A 29 6.62 12.72 6.65
CA LEU A 29 7.74 12.90 5.71
C LEU A 29 8.23 11.54 5.18
N HIS A 30 8.39 10.55 6.04
CA HIS A 30 8.75 9.18 5.65
C HIS A 30 7.72 8.58 4.68
N TYR A 31 6.44 8.85 4.91
CA TYR A 31 5.39 8.43 3.99
C TYR A 31 5.56 9.04 2.59
N TYR A 32 5.94 10.31 2.47
CA TYR A 32 6.16 10.91 1.15
C TYR A 32 7.45 10.49 0.46
N LEU A 33 8.51 10.21 1.22
CA LEU A 33 9.84 9.94 0.66
C LEU A 33 10.15 8.46 0.44
N ALA A 34 9.55 7.55 1.21
CA ALA A 34 9.99 6.16 1.27
C ALA A 34 8.91 5.12 0.91
N ARG A 35 7.61 5.49 0.91
CA ARG A 35 6.54 4.52 0.63
C ARG A 35 6.36 4.31 -0.88
N LYS A 36 6.36 3.03 -1.28
CA LYS A 36 6.13 2.60 -2.66
C LYS A 36 4.64 2.54 -3.05
N ASP A 37 3.75 2.29 -2.09
CA ASP A 37 2.31 2.17 -2.36
C ASP A 37 1.63 3.55 -2.37
N HIS A 38 1.41 4.08 -3.57
CA HIS A 38 0.76 5.38 -3.77
C HIS A 38 -0.73 5.36 -3.41
N HIS A 39 -1.35 4.18 -3.27
CA HIS A 39 -2.76 4.00 -2.93
C HIS A 39 -3.01 3.86 -1.41
N ASP A 40 -1.97 3.99 -0.58
CA ASP A 40 -2.11 3.87 0.88
C ASP A 40 -2.61 5.17 1.54
N GLU A 41 -3.92 5.31 1.75
CA GLU A 41 -4.59 6.53 2.26
C GLU A 41 -4.62 6.69 3.81
N ARG A 42 -3.56 6.28 4.53
CA ARG A 42 -3.53 6.33 6.02
C ARG A 42 -3.51 7.72 6.65
N PHE A 43 -3.03 8.75 5.93
CA PHE A 43 -2.97 10.11 6.47
C PHE A 43 -4.18 10.92 6.00
N ALA A 44 -4.89 11.53 6.97
CA ALA A 44 -6.19 12.15 6.79
C ALA A 44 -6.25 13.21 5.65
N TRP A 45 -5.15 13.91 5.36
CA TRP A 45 -5.12 14.88 4.26
C TRP A 45 -5.23 14.25 2.87
N ARG A 46 -5.02 12.93 2.72
CA ARG A 46 -5.27 12.21 1.46
C ARG A 46 -6.67 11.64 1.32
N MET A 47 -7.54 11.84 2.33
CA MET A 47 -8.97 11.50 2.21
C MET A 47 -9.66 12.21 1.04
N PHE A 48 -9.08 13.33 0.57
CA PHE A 48 -9.52 14.11 -0.60
C PHE A 48 -8.64 13.90 -1.85
N SER A 49 -7.71 12.95 -1.84
CA SER A 49 -6.85 12.74 -3.01
C SER A 49 -7.62 12.06 -4.15
N PRO A 50 -7.33 12.41 -5.42
CA PRO A 50 -7.96 11.77 -6.58
C PRO A 50 -7.65 10.27 -6.66
N MET A 51 -6.62 9.79 -5.96
CA MET A 51 -6.32 8.36 -5.80
C MET A 51 -7.49 7.57 -5.23
N ARG A 52 -8.30 8.16 -4.35
CA ARG A 52 -9.46 7.46 -3.77
C ARG A 52 -10.56 7.16 -4.78
N MET A 53 -10.56 7.87 -5.90
CA MET A 53 -11.48 7.66 -7.01
C MET A 53 -10.92 6.67 -8.05
N ALA A 54 -9.68 6.20 -7.88
CA ALA A 54 -9.13 5.17 -8.73
C ALA A 54 -9.96 3.89 -8.62
N ARG A 55 -10.26 3.27 -9.76
CA ARG A 55 -10.97 1.99 -9.84
C ARG A 55 -10.03 0.98 -10.44
N CYS A 56 -9.76 -0.09 -9.71
CA CYS A 56 -8.87 -1.13 -10.17
C CYS A 56 -9.57 -2.49 -10.31
N ALA A 57 -9.33 -3.14 -11.45
CA ALA A 57 -9.76 -4.51 -11.72
C ALA A 57 -8.58 -5.45 -11.47
N THR A 58 -8.71 -6.34 -10.49
CA THR A 58 -7.70 -7.35 -10.17
C THR A 58 -8.07 -8.64 -10.88
N THR A 59 -7.12 -9.22 -11.63
CA THR A 59 -7.25 -10.56 -12.20
C THR A 59 -6.15 -11.45 -11.69
N VAL A 60 -6.51 -12.69 -11.38
CA VAL A 60 -5.57 -13.71 -10.91
C VAL A 60 -5.77 -14.97 -11.73
N ALA A 61 -4.66 -15.55 -12.18
CA ALA A 61 -4.61 -16.83 -12.84
C ALA A 61 -3.67 -17.78 -12.10
N ILE A 62 -4.10 -19.02 -11.91
CA ILE A 62 -3.30 -20.11 -11.36
C ILE A 62 -3.10 -21.12 -12.50
N ASP A 63 -1.85 -21.33 -12.91
CA ASP A 63 -1.50 -22.16 -14.09
C ASP A 63 -2.33 -21.77 -15.33
N ASP A 64 -2.36 -20.46 -15.61
CA ASP A 64 -3.07 -19.83 -16.72
C ASP A 64 -4.61 -19.97 -16.69
N LYS A 65 -5.18 -20.52 -15.63
CA LYS A 65 -6.63 -20.60 -15.41
C LYS A 65 -7.12 -19.49 -14.49
N PRO A 66 -8.22 -18.78 -14.81
CA PRO A 66 -8.78 -17.77 -13.93
C PRO A 66 -9.09 -18.35 -12.54
N ALA A 67 -8.63 -17.67 -11.50
CA ALA A 67 -8.89 -18.05 -10.11
C ALA A 67 -10.08 -17.26 -9.54
N ASN A 68 -10.97 -17.94 -8.81
CA ASN A 68 -12.05 -17.27 -8.11
C ASN A 68 -11.55 -16.69 -6.77
N LEU A 69 -11.21 -15.40 -6.77
CA LEU A 69 -10.76 -14.71 -5.55
C LEU A 69 -11.83 -14.65 -4.46
N GLY A 70 -13.12 -14.64 -4.82
CA GLY A 70 -14.24 -14.64 -3.87
C GLY A 70 -14.34 -15.92 -3.03
N GLY A 71 -13.84 -17.04 -3.55
CA GLY A 71 -13.75 -18.28 -2.79
C GLY A 71 -12.50 -18.39 -1.92
N GLU A 72 -11.50 -17.53 -2.15
CA GLU A 72 -10.19 -17.60 -1.50
C GLU A 72 -10.01 -16.54 -0.41
N PHE A 73 -10.64 -15.38 -0.58
CA PHE A 73 -10.47 -14.22 0.29
C PHE A 73 -11.81 -13.63 0.70
N HIS A 74 -11.84 -13.09 1.92
CA HIS A 74 -13.00 -12.37 2.45
C HIS A 74 -13.27 -11.10 1.63
N GLU A 75 -14.54 -10.70 1.50
CA GLU A 75 -14.99 -9.53 0.73
C GLU A 75 -14.21 -8.25 1.05
N ALA A 76 -13.95 -7.96 2.33
CA ALA A 76 -13.15 -6.82 2.76
C ALA A 76 -11.74 -6.77 2.09
N TRP A 77 -11.09 -7.90 1.86
CA TRP A 77 -9.81 -7.94 1.15
C TRP A 77 -9.97 -7.63 -0.34
N LEU A 78 -11.04 -8.13 -0.96
CA LEU A 78 -11.37 -7.88 -2.37
C LEU A 78 -11.71 -6.41 -2.59
N GLU A 79 -12.44 -5.79 -1.67
CA GLU A 79 -12.75 -4.37 -1.71
C GLU A 79 -11.46 -3.54 -1.65
N ILE A 80 -10.57 -3.84 -0.71
CA ILE A 80 -9.28 -3.15 -0.56
C ILE A 80 -8.41 -3.37 -1.81
N ALA A 81 -8.38 -4.58 -2.37
CA ALA A 81 -7.67 -4.90 -3.62
C ALA A 81 -8.23 -4.10 -4.82
N SER A 82 -9.55 -3.93 -4.91
CA SER A 82 -10.21 -3.15 -5.97
C SER A 82 -9.88 -1.65 -5.93
N ARG A 83 -9.32 -1.16 -4.81
CA ARG A 83 -8.80 0.20 -4.65
C ARG A 83 -7.32 0.33 -5.02
N GLY A 84 -6.70 -0.70 -5.59
CA GLY A 84 -5.31 -0.63 -6.06
C GLY A 84 -4.26 -0.77 -4.96
N ARG A 85 -4.62 -1.37 -3.81
CA ARG A 85 -3.72 -1.52 -2.66
C ARG A 85 -2.70 -2.63 -2.91
N PHE A 86 -1.52 -2.27 -3.42
CA PHE A 86 -0.50 -3.22 -3.84
C PHE A 86 -0.06 -4.14 -2.71
N SER A 87 0.14 -3.63 -1.49
CA SER A 87 0.55 -4.46 -0.35
C SER A 87 -0.46 -5.59 -0.04
N VAL A 88 -1.75 -5.35 -0.33
CA VAL A 88 -2.82 -6.34 -0.10
C VAL A 88 -2.79 -7.39 -1.20
N LEU A 89 -2.61 -6.97 -2.45
CA LEU A 89 -2.47 -7.87 -3.61
C LEU A 89 -1.23 -8.77 -3.49
N GLU A 90 -0.10 -8.21 -3.05
CA GLU A 90 1.13 -8.96 -2.78
C GLU A 90 0.91 -10.01 -1.68
N ALA A 91 0.24 -9.63 -0.59
CA ALA A 91 -0.10 -10.56 0.49
C ALA A 91 -1.09 -11.66 0.03
N MET A 92 -2.07 -11.31 -0.81
CA MET A 92 -2.97 -12.28 -1.45
C MET A 92 -2.17 -13.24 -2.36
N GLY A 93 -1.26 -12.72 -3.18
CA GLY A 93 -0.37 -13.50 -4.03
C GLY A 93 0.49 -14.47 -3.22
N ALA A 94 1.14 -14.00 -2.16
CA ALA A 94 1.93 -14.85 -1.26
C ALA A 94 1.10 -15.96 -0.61
N ARG A 95 -0.14 -15.65 -0.21
CA ARG A 95 -1.08 -16.65 0.33
C ARG A 95 -1.43 -17.71 -0.72
N LEU A 96 -1.69 -17.30 -1.97
CA LEU A 96 -1.97 -18.22 -3.07
C LEU A 96 -0.75 -19.10 -3.40
N CYS A 97 0.46 -18.54 -3.46
CA CYS A 97 1.69 -19.31 -3.67
C CYS A 97 1.91 -20.35 -2.57
N THR A 98 1.56 -20.03 -1.31
CA THR A 98 1.63 -20.99 -0.20
C THR A 98 0.61 -22.12 -0.36
N LYS A 99 -0.60 -21.81 -0.84
CA LYS A 99 -1.67 -22.80 -1.08
C LYS A 99 -1.38 -23.69 -2.29
N TYR A 100 -0.74 -23.14 -3.32
CA TYR A 100 -0.43 -23.79 -4.59
C TYR A 100 1.09 -23.78 -4.86
N PRO A 101 1.90 -24.52 -4.08
CA PRO A 101 3.36 -24.39 -4.05
C PRO A 101 4.09 -24.81 -5.35
N LYS A 102 3.39 -25.39 -6.31
CA LYS A 102 3.96 -25.83 -7.61
C LYS A 102 3.30 -25.13 -8.80
N SER A 103 2.35 -24.24 -8.54
CA SER A 103 1.60 -23.54 -9.58
C SER A 103 2.18 -22.16 -9.80
N LYS A 104 2.03 -21.65 -11.02
CA LYS A 104 2.32 -20.24 -11.34
C LYS A 104 1.14 -19.39 -10.95
N VAL A 105 1.35 -18.39 -10.09
CA VAL A 105 0.29 -17.46 -9.67
C VAL A 105 0.54 -16.13 -10.37
N ARG A 106 -0.19 -15.87 -11.45
CA ARG A 106 -0.11 -14.60 -12.16
C ARG A 106 -1.17 -13.65 -11.64
N LEU A 107 -0.75 -12.54 -11.05
CA LEU A 107 -1.63 -11.46 -10.62
C LEU A 107 -1.38 -10.25 -11.51
N SER A 108 -2.45 -9.68 -12.05
CA SER A 108 -2.39 -8.38 -12.73
C SER A 108 -3.50 -7.48 -12.24
N ILE A 109 -3.24 -6.19 -12.24
CA ILE A 109 -4.20 -5.18 -11.85
C ILE A 109 -4.21 -4.06 -12.87
N GLN A 110 -5.40 -3.70 -13.31
CA GLN A 110 -5.63 -2.57 -14.21
C GLN A 110 -6.33 -1.48 -13.42
N CYS A 111 -5.69 -0.33 -13.29
CA CYS A 111 -6.21 0.81 -12.55
C CYS A 111 -6.56 1.95 -13.50
N THR A 112 -7.78 2.46 -13.39
CA THR A 112 -8.25 3.67 -14.05
C THR A 112 -8.21 4.83 -13.06
N TYR A 113 -7.60 5.93 -13.48
CA TYR A 113 -7.46 7.16 -12.68
C TYR A 113 -8.26 8.29 -13.32
N LEU A 114 -8.53 9.34 -12.56
CA LEU A 114 -9.20 10.55 -13.08
C LEU A 114 -8.23 11.56 -13.67
N ASP A 115 -7.00 11.59 -13.17
CA ASP A 115 -5.99 12.59 -13.47
C ASP A 115 -4.90 12.10 -14.44
N ARG A 116 -4.96 10.83 -14.86
CA ARG A 116 -3.96 10.20 -15.73
C ARG A 116 -4.50 8.99 -16.47
N GLU A 117 -3.75 8.57 -17.47
CA GLU A 117 -4.03 7.38 -18.27
C GLU A 117 -4.11 6.10 -17.40
N PRO A 118 -4.96 5.13 -17.78
CA PRO A 118 -5.02 3.84 -17.12
C PRO A 118 -3.65 3.15 -17.11
N GLN A 119 -3.32 2.51 -15.99
CA GLN A 119 -2.06 1.77 -15.83
C GLN A 119 -2.33 0.32 -15.48
N THR A 120 -1.51 -0.57 -16.01
CA THR A 120 -1.53 -2.00 -15.68
C THR A 120 -0.25 -2.35 -14.93
N PHE A 121 -0.40 -3.07 -13.81
CA PHE A 121 0.69 -3.56 -12.99
C PHE A 121 0.62 -5.08 -12.88
N GLY A 122 1.77 -5.73 -12.65
CA GLY A 122 1.85 -7.18 -12.54
C GLY A 122 1.92 -7.90 -13.89
N GLY A 123 1.25 -9.05 -13.98
CA GLY A 123 1.27 -9.93 -15.15
C GLY A 123 2.40 -10.97 -15.16
N TYR A 124 3.17 -11.04 -14.09
CA TYR A 124 4.21 -12.04 -13.86
C TYR A 124 3.84 -13.02 -12.75
N ASP A 125 4.61 -14.09 -12.63
CA ASP A 125 4.45 -15.09 -11.59
C ASP A 125 4.89 -14.51 -10.23
N MET A 126 3.90 -14.26 -9.37
CA MET A 126 4.05 -13.72 -8.02
C MET A 126 4.84 -14.65 -7.10
N CYS A 127 4.91 -15.95 -7.42
CA CYS A 127 5.69 -16.90 -6.61
C CYS A 127 7.20 -16.75 -6.86
N THR A 128 7.57 -16.15 -7.99
CA THR A 128 8.96 -15.86 -8.35
C THR A 128 9.31 -14.38 -8.10
N VAL A 129 8.38 -13.47 -8.42
CA VAL A 129 8.56 -12.01 -8.25
C VAL A 129 7.41 -11.47 -7.41
N PRO A 130 7.55 -11.37 -6.07
CA PRO A 130 6.43 -11.18 -5.15
C PRO A 130 5.99 -9.73 -4.97
N TYR A 131 6.44 -8.80 -5.82
CA TYR A 131 6.21 -7.36 -5.67
C TYR A 131 5.58 -6.76 -6.92
N LEU A 132 4.64 -5.83 -6.74
CA LEU A 132 3.98 -5.06 -7.81
C LEU A 132 4.65 -3.70 -8.08
#